data_AF-A0A519QEK0-F1
#
_entry.id   AF-A0A519QEK0-F1
#
_cell.length_a   1.000
_cell.length_b   1.000
_cell.length_c   1.000
_cell.angle_alpha   90.00
_cell.angle_beta   90.00
_cell.angle_gamma   90.00
#
_symmetry.space_group_name_H-M   'P 1'
#
loop_
_entity.id
_entity.type
_entity.pdbx_description
1 polymer ?
#
loop_
_entity_poly.entity_id
_entity_poly.type
_entity_poly.pdbx_seq_one_letter_code
_entity_poly.pdbx_strand_id
1 'polypeptide(L)' 'MSLSVTLSLIAGVLAFTLFAAWRGARPLNVLKGPRMAPWRFMMLMGAAVLMLLLIHVATLLGAERPAWVQI' A
#
# COMPACT_ATOMS: atom_id res chain seq x y z
N MET A 1 9.37 14.41 3.86
CA MET A 1 8.39 14.97 2.91
C MET A 1 7.28 15.67 3.70
N SER A 2 6.50 16.56 3.10
CA SER A 2 5.44 17.27 3.83
C SER A 2 4.25 16.36 4.13
N LEU A 3 3.43 16.74 5.10
CA LEU A 3 2.21 16.01 5.46
C LEU A 3 1.27 15.87 4.25
N SER A 4 1.06 16.96 3.50
CA SER A 4 0.20 16.97 2.31
C SER A 4 0.65 15.94 1.27
N VAL A 5 1.96 15.89 0.96
CA VAL A 5 2.51 14.91 0.01
C VAL A 5 2.28 13.48 0.50
N THR A 6 2.51 13.22 1.79
CA THR A 6 2.32 11.89 2.38
C THR A 6 0.86 11.44 2.28
N LEU A 7 -0.09 12.33 2.56
CA LEU A 7 -1.52 12.03 2.46
C LEU A 7 -1.96 11.78 1.02
N SER A 8 -1.44 12.55 0.05
CA SER A 8 -1.71 12.31 -1.38
C SER A 8 -1.20 10.94 -1.83
N LEU A 9 0.00 10.54 -1.38
CA LEU A 9 0.56 9.21 -1.66
C LEU A 9 -0.28 8.10 -1.02
N ILE A 10 -0.71 8.28 0.23
CA ILE A 10 -1.61 7.34 0.91
C ILE A 10 -2.89 7.14 0.10
N ALA A 11 -3.53 8.21 -0.34
CA ALA A 11 -4.76 8.12 -1.12
C ALA A 11 -4.54 7.35 -2.43
N GLY A 12 -3.46 7.64 -3.16
CA GLY A 12 -3.12 6.96 -4.41
C GLY A 12 -2.80 5.47 -4.21
N VAL A 13 -1.95 5.14 -3.23
CA VAL A 13 -1.57 3.76 -2.93
C VAL A 13 -2.77 2.98 -2.41
N LEU A 14 -3.62 3.57 -1.57
CA LEU A 14 -4.83 2.92 -1.07
C LEU A 14 -5.79 2.60 -2.21
N ALA A 15 -6.04 3.55 -3.12
CA ALA A 15 -6.90 3.33 -4.28
C ALA A 15 -6.38 2.19 -5.17
N PHE A 16 -5.08 2.19 -5.47
CA PHE A 16 -4.43 1.10 -6.23
C PHE A 16 -4.53 -0.25 -5.49
N THR A 17 -4.25 -0.27 -4.19
CA THR A 17 -4.27 -1.48 -3.37
C THR A 17 -5.66 -2.09 -3.33
N LEU A 18 -6.70 -1.26 -3.14
CA LEU A 18 -8.09 -1.71 -3.16
C LEU A 18 -8.50 -2.22 -4.54
N PHE A 19 -8.08 -1.55 -5.61
CA PHE A 19 -8.32 -2.03 -6.97
C PHE A 19 -7.66 -3.40 -7.23
N ALA A 20 -6.38 -3.55 -6.86
CA ALA A 20 -5.66 -4.81 -6.99
C ALA A 20 -6.30 -5.92 -6.13
N ALA A 21 -6.71 -5.60 -4.90
CA ALA A 21 -7.44 -6.50 -4.01
C ALA A 21 -8.73 -6.99 -4.65
N TRP A 22 -9.56 -6.06 -5.14
CA TRP A 22 -10.82 -6.39 -5.80
C TRP A 22 -10.61 -7.28 -7.02
N ARG A 23 -9.64 -6.95 -7.88
CA ARG A 23 -9.29 -7.78 -9.05
C ARG A 23 -8.74 -9.15 -8.65
N GLY A 24 -7.96 -9.23 -7.58
CA GLY A 24 -7.37 -10.45 -7.05
C GLY A 24 -8.35 -11.37 -6.32
N ALA A 25 -9.42 -10.81 -5.76
CA ALA A 25 -10.46 -11.53 -5.01
C ALA A 25 -11.50 -12.21 -5.92
N ARG A 26 -11.67 -11.72 -7.17
CA ARG A 26 -12.58 -12.37 -8.13
C ARG A 26 -12.20 -13.85 -8.34
N PRO A 27 -13.16 -14.75 -8.57
CA PRO A 27 -12.89 -16.16 -8.86
C PRO A 27 -12.11 -16.35 -10.17
N LEU A 28 -11.31 -17.41 -10.25
CA LEU A 28 -10.59 -17.77 -11.47
C LEU A 28 -11.59 -18.24 -12.53
N ASN A 29 -11.56 -17.61 -13.70
CA ASN A 29 -12.30 -18.11 -14.85
C ASN A 29 -11.38 -19.00 -15.70
N VAL A 30 -11.53 -20.30 -15.54
CA VAL A 30 -10.71 -21.31 -16.26
C VAL A 30 -10.89 -21.27 -17.78
N LEU A 31 -12.02 -20.76 -18.27
CA LEU A 31 -12.32 -20.66 -19.71
C LEU A 31 -11.61 -19.48 -20.38
N LYS A 32 -11.11 -18.50 -19.60
CA LYS A 32 -10.42 -17.31 -20.11
C LYS A 32 -8.90 -17.41 -20.06
N GLY A 33 -8.38 -18.59 -19.71
CA GLY A 33 -6.94 -18.83 -19.60
C GLY A 33 -6.30 -18.24 -18.31
N PRO A 34 -4.98 -18.38 -18.17
CA PRO A 34 -4.24 -17.92 -17.00
C PRO A 34 -4.35 -16.40 -16.79
N ARG A 35 -4.31 -15.96 -15.53
CA ARG A 35 -4.24 -14.53 -15.24
C ARG A 35 -2.84 -14.01 -15.54
N MET A 36 -2.77 -13.04 -16.44
CA MET A 36 -1.50 -12.40 -16.82
C MET A 36 -0.93 -11.50 -15.72
N ALA A 37 -1.79 -10.80 -14.97
CA ALA A 37 -1.37 -9.87 -13.93
C ALA A 37 -1.42 -10.51 -12.53
N PRO A 38 -0.33 -10.43 -11.73
CA PRO A 38 -0.27 -10.98 -10.38
C PRO A 38 -0.97 -10.08 -9.34
N TRP A 39 -2.30 -9.91 -9.47
CA TRP A 39 -3.10 -8.98 -8.65
C TRP A 39 -2.89 -9.11 -7.14
N ARG A 40 -2.79 -10.34 -6.62
CA ARG A 40 -2.59 -10.58 -5.17
C ARG A 40 -1.23 -10.08 -4.70
N PHE A 41 -0.19 -10.30 -5.50
CA PHE A 41 1.15 -9.80 -5.17
C PHE A 41 1.18 -8.26 -5.18
N MET A 42 0.56 -7.64 -6.19
CA MET A 42 0.44 -6.17 -6.25
C MET A 42 -0.32 -5.59 -5.04
N MET A 43 -1.40 -6.25 -4.61
CA MET A 43 -2.13 -5.88 -3.40
C MET A 43 -1.23 -5.94 -2.15
N LEU A 44 -0.47 -7.02 -1.97
CA LEU A 44 0.43 -7.16 -0.82
C LEU A 44 1.53 -6.10 -0.82
N MET A 45 2.12 -5.82 -1.99
CA MET A 45 3.11 -4.74 -2.14
C MET A 45 2.51 -3.37 -1.82
N GLY A 46 1.30 -3.09 -2.31
CA GLY A 46 0.57 -1.86 -2.00
C GLY A 46 0.28 -1.72 -0.49
N ALA A 47 -0.13 -2.79 0.17
CA ALA A 47 -0.35 -2.81 1.62
C ALA A 47 0.95 -2.56 2.41
N ALA A 48 2.07 -3.13 1.99
CA ALA A 48 3.38 -2.89 2.61
C ALA A 48 3.82 -1.42 2.48
N VAL A 49 3.65 -0.83 1.29
CA VAL A 49 3.94 0.60 1.07
C VAL A 49 3.01 1.48 1.90
N LEU A 50 1.71 1.16 1.95
CA LEU A 50 0.73 1.88 2.75
C LEU A 50 1.10 1.86 4.24
N MET A 51 1.54 0.72 4.76
CA MET A 51 2.04 0.59 6.13
C MET A 51 3.21 1.54 6.42
N LEU A 52 4.20 1.61 5.51
CA LEU A 52 5.33 2.53 5.66
C LEU A 52 4.90 4.00 5.63
N LEU A 53 3.94 4.36 4.77
CA LEU A 53 3.40 5.72 4.71
C LEU A 53 2.63 6.08 5.99
N LEU A 54 1.89 5.13 6.58
CA LEU A 54 1.20 5.35 7.86
C LEU A 54 2.19 5.53 9.01
N ILE A 55 3.27 4.75 9.05
CA ILE A 55 4.38 4.98 9.98
C ILE A 55 4.97 6.38 9.76
N HIS A 56 5.15 6.80 8.50
CA HIS A 56 5.64 8.14 8.21
C HIS A 56 4.71 9.23 8.74
N VAL A 57 3.38 9.09 8.57
CA VAL A 57 2.40 10.00 9.18
C VAL A 57 2.56 10.04 10.70
N ALA A 58 2.67 8.89 11.36
CA ALA A 58 2.89 8.84 12.81
C ALA A 58 4.16 9.60 13.22
N THR A 59 5.26 9.46 12.48
CA THR A 59 6.50 10.21 12.76
C THR A 59 6.35 11.72 12.56
N LEU A 60 5.57 12.16 11.56
CA LEU A 60 5.27 13.59 11.34
C LEU A 60 4.38 14.16 12.46
N LEU A 61 3.56 13.32 13.08
CA LEU A 61 2.70 13.68 14.21
C LEU A 61 3.40 13.54 15.57
N GLY A 62 4.71 13.26 15.59
CA GLY A 62 5.52 13.23 16.81
C GLY A 62 5.56 11.88 17.53
N ALA A 63 5.19 10.77 16.87
CA ALA A 63 5.39 9.45 17.44
C ALA A 63 6.88 9.20 17.77
N GLU A 64 7.14 8.64 18.94
CA GLU A 64 8.51 8.35 19.40
C GLU A 64 9.21 7.40 18.43
N ARG A 65 10.46 7.75 18.10
CA ARG A 65 11.33 6.88 17.30
C ARG A 65 12.20 6.07 18.25
N PRO A 66 12.55 4.83 17.88
CA PRO A 66 13.49 4.05 18.67
C PRO A 66 14.80 4.81 18.84
N ALA A 67 15.43 4.70 20.01
CA ALA A 67 16.68 5.40 20.31
C ALA A 67 17.83 5.09 19.33
N TRP A 68 17.75 3.99 18.58
CA TRP A 68 18.73 3.61 17.55
C TRP A 68 18.44 4.20 16.15
N VAL A 69 17.35 4.94 15.98
CA VAL A 69 16.99 5.68 14.75
C VAL A 69 17.18 7.18 15.02
N GLN A 70 18.43 7.63 14.94
CA GLN A 70 18.85 9.02 15.15
C GLN A 70 19.09 9.68 13.78
N ILE A 71 18.01 10.10 13.10
CA ILE A 71 18.10 10.89 11.86
C ILE A 71 17.15 12.08 11.96
#